data_AF-A0A4Y2EX41-F1
#
_entry.id   AF-A0A4Y2EX41-F1
#
_cell.length_a   1.000
_cell.length_b   1.000
_cell.length_c   1.000
_cell.angle_alpha   90.00
_cell.angle_beta   90.00
_cell.angle_gamma   90.00
#
_symmetry.space_group_name_H-M   'P 1'
#
loop_
_entity.id
_entity.type
_entity.pdbx_description
1 polymer ?
#
loop_
_entity_poly.entity_id
_entity_poly.type
_entity_poly.pdbx_seq_one_letter_code
_entity_poly.pdbx_strand_id
1 'polypeptide(L)'
;MTHVGSERGFVNDAADTFSSKKKYHERMDGNHFESWFKSKLIPKLEPNSIIVMDNASYRSVKEKKLPTQSWRKKYIQEWLKNKNIPWGSDLLKLELLQMVSTVKHKFDWYRIDEIASEAGH
;
A
#
# COMPACT_ATOMS: atom_id res chain seq x y z
N MET A 1 -17.98 4.09 7.83
CA MET A 1 -18.27 2.65 7.89
C MET A 1 -17.39 1.96 6.86
N THR A 2 -16.73 0.88 7.24
CA THR A 2 -15.96 -0.01 6.35
C THR A 2 -16.64 -1.38 6.38
N HIS A 3 -16.77 -2.04 5.23
CA HIS A 3 -17.37 -3.37 5.12
C HIS A 3 -16.67 -4.15 4.00
N VAL A 4 -16.81 -5.48 4.00
CA VAL A 4 -16.29 -6.35 2.95
C VAL A 4 -17.39 -7.29 2.47
N GLY A 5 -17.50 -7.43 1.15
CA GLY A 5 -18.36 -8.41 0.50
C GLY A 5 -17.51 -9.50 -0.17
N SER A 6 -18.08 -10.70 -0.24
CA SER A 6 -17.61 -11.80 -1.08
C SER A 6 -18.77 -12.28 -1.96
N GLU A 7 -18.53 -13.32 -2.77
CA GLU A 7 -19.59 -13.99 -3.54
C GLU A 7 -20.74 -14.52 -2.65
N ARG A 8 -20.50 -14.73 -1.34
CA ARG A 8 -21.48 -15.22 -0.37
C ARG A 8 -22.21 -14.11 0.39
N GLY A 9 -22.03 -12.85 -0.02
CA GLY A 9 -22.57 -11.67 0.66
C GLY A 9 -21.55 -11.01 1.59
N PHE A 10 -22.02 -10.28 2.60
CA PHE A 10 -21.12 -9.58 3.52
C PHE A 10 -20.34 -10.55 4.41
N VAL A 11 -19.07 -10.24 4.65
CA VAL A 11 -18.24 -10.96 5.61
C VAL A 11 -18.70 -10.59 7.02
N ASN A 12 -19.29 -11.54 7.73
CA ASN A 12 -19.84 -11.34 9.06
C ASN A 12 -18.76 -10.83 10.04
N ASP A 13 -19.14 -9.87 10.89
CA ASP A 13 -18.31 -9.19 11.89
C ASP A 13 -17.02 -8.53 11.34
N ALA A 14 -16.91 -8.31 10.02
CA ALA A 14 -15.82 -7.53 9.41
C ALA A 14 -16.19 -6.05 9.26
N ALA A 15 -17.47 -5.71 9.47
CA ALA A 15 -17.93 -4.32 9.42
C ALA A 15 -17.29 -3.51 10.56
N ASP A 16 -16.79 -2.33 10.22
CA ASP A 16 -16.23 -1.37 11.17
C ASP A 16 -16.98 -0.04 11.06
N THR A 17 -17.70 0.31 12.13
CA THR A 17 -18.59 1.47 12.17
C THR A 17 -18.13 2.46 13.22
N PHE A 18 -17.87 3.69 12.79
CA PHE A 18 -17.53 4.80 13.67
C PHE A 18 -18.69 5.77 13.75
N SER A 19 -19.09 6.10 14.98
CA SER A 19 -19.87 7.29 15.29
C SER A 19 -18.89 8.41 15.66
N SER A 20 -19.03 9.58 15.04
CA SER A 20 -18.19 10.74 15.34
C SER A 20 -19.02 11.97 15.69
N LYS A 21 -18.61 12.66 16.77
CA LYS A 21 -19.03 14.04 17.09
C LYS A 21 -18.02 15.11 16.61
N LYS A 22 -16.86 14.70 16.04
CA LYS A 22 -15.77 15.57 15.54
C LYS A 22 -15.41 15.27 14.08
N LYS A 23 -14.63 16.17 13.45
CA LYS A 23 -14.24 16.08 12.04
C LYS A 23 -13.59 14.73 11.72
N TYR A 24 -14.11 14.10 10.67
CA TYR A 24 -13.80 12.76 10.12
C TYR A 24 -12.32 12.37 10.03
N HIS A 25 -11.40 13.34 9.90
CA HIS A 25 -9.99 13.09 9.62
C HIS A 25 -9.11 12.68 10.82
N GLU A 26 -9.62 12.71 12.05
CA GLU A 26 -8.81 12.37 13.24
C GLU A 26 -8.86 10.89 13.64
N ARG A 27 -9.78 10.08 13.09
CA ARG A 27 -9.97 8.67 13.51
C ARG A 27 -9.77 7.62 12.42
N MET A 28 -9.94 7.98 11.14
CA MET A 28 -9.61 7.09 10.03
C MET A 28 -8.20 7.43 9.54
N ASP A 29 -7.20 6.96 10.28
CA ASP A 29 -5.81 6.98 9.84
C ASP A 29 -5.37 5.60 9.33
N GLY A 30 -4.20 5.57 8.68
CA GLY A 30 -3.70 4.34 8.09
C GLY A 30 -3.36 3.24 9.09
N ASN A 31 -3.01 3.59 10.33
CA ASN A 31 -2.72 2.61 11.38
C ASN A 31 -4.00 1.90 11.82
N HIS A 32 -5.09 2.65 11.98
CA HIS A 32 -6.40 2.08 12.28
C HIS A 32 -6.84 1.12 11.18
N PHE A 33 -6.72 1.53 9.92
CA PHE A 33 -7.09 0.68 8.78
C PHE A 33 -6.24 -0.59 8.71
N GLU A 34 -4.92 -0.48 8.88
CA GLU A 34 -3.99 -1.62 8.92
C GLU A 34 -4.36 -2.60 10.05
N SER A 35 -4.67 -2.08 11.24
CA SER A 35 -5.10 -2.88 12.39
C SER A 35 -6.41 -3.61 12.12
N TRP A 36 -7.41 -2.93 11.57
CA TRP A 36 -8.67 -3.55 11.16
C TRP A 36 -8.44 -4.63 10.09
N PHE A 37 -7.65 -4.32 9.05
CA PHE A 37 -7.35 -5.24 7.96
C PHE A 37 -6.72 -6.53 8.50
N LYS A 38 -5.68 -6.41 9.33
CA LYS A 38 -4.97 -7.54 9.93
C LYS A 38 -5.82 -8.33 10.91
N SER A 39 -6.55 -7.66 11.80
CA SER A 39 -7.20 -8.33 12.95
C SER A 39 -8.65 -8.78 12.68
N LYS A 40 -9.36 -8.11 11.76
CA LYS A 40 -10.78 -8.38 11.49
C LYS A 40 -11.01 -9.03 10.15
N LEU A 41 -10.31 -8.58 9.10
CA LEU A 41 -10.56 -9.04 7.74
C LEU A 41 -9.78 -10.32 7.42
N ILE A 42 -8.45 -10.28 7.53
CA ILE A 42 -7.57 -11.39 7.12
C ILE A 42 -8.01 -12.75 7.70
N PRO A 43 -8.33 -12.89 9.01
CA PRO A 43 -8.72 -14.19 9.57
C PRO A 43 -10.03 -14.78 9.03
N LYS A 44 -10.79 -14.01 8.23
CA LYS A 44 -12.10 -14.40 7.68
C LYS A 44 -12.10 -14.62 6.18
N LEU A 45 -10.96 -14.37 5.54
CA LEU A 45 -10.82 -14.63 4.12
C LEU A 45 -10.41 -16.09 3.92
N GLU A 46 -11.03 -16.72 2.92
CA GLU A 46 -10.58 -18.02 2.45
C GLU A 46 -9.18 -17.88 1.82
N PRO A 47 -8.28 -18.86 1.98
CA PRO A 47 -6.96 -18.81 1.36
C PRO A 47 -7.03 -18.54 -0.15
N ASN A 48 -6.06 -17.80 -0.69
CA ASN A 48 -5.99 -17.41 -2.12
C ASN A 48 -7.15 -16.52 -2.60
N SER A 49 -7.85 -15.84 -1.70
CA SER A 49 -8.83 -14.80 -2.06
C SER A 49 -8.15 -13.59 -2.72
N ILE A 50 -8.75 -13.06 -3.79
CA ILE A 50 -8.34 -11.77 -4.37
C ILE A 50 -9.06 -10.63 -3.64
N ILE A 51 -8.28 -9.72 -3.05
CA ILE A 51 -8.81 -8.55 -2.32
C ILE A 51 -8.80 -7.33 -3.25
N VAL A 52 -9.98 -6.78 -3.53
CA VAL A 52 -10.13 -5.54 -4.33
C VAL A 52 -10.72 -4.45 -3.45
N MET A 53 -10.08 -3.27 -3.42
CA MET A 53 -10.47 -2.14 -2.57
C MET A 53 -10.60 -0.86 -3.38
N ASP A 54 -11.52 0.02 -2.97
CA ASP A 54 -11.62 1.38 -3.48
C ASP A 54 -10.45 2.25 -2.98
N ASN A 55 -9.90 3.04 -3.89
CA ASN A 55 -8.76 3.91 -3.60
C ASN A 55 -9.16 5.00 -2.59
N ALA A 56 -8.54 5.01 -1.41
CA ALA A 56 -8.70 6.04 -0.41
C ALA A 56 -7.36 6.35 0.26
N SER A 57 -7.03 7.64 0.39
CA SER A 57 -5.70 8.11 0.81
C SER A 57 -5.22 7.56 2.16
N TYR A 58 -6.15 7.29 3.08
CA TYR A 58 -5.84 6.72 4.40
C TYR A 58 -5.64 5.20 4.39
N ARG A 59 -6.11 4.50 3.36
CA ARG A 59 -5.97 3.03 3.22
C ARG A 59 -4.65 2.61 2.57
N SER A 60 -3.90 3.59 2.08
CA SER A 60 -2.79 3.41 1.16
C SER A 60 -1.45 3.85 1.78
N VAL A 61 -1.15 3.35 2.99
CA VAL A 61 0.16 3.56 3.60
C VAL A 61 1.19 2.77 2.80
N LYS A 62 2.01 3.49 2.03
CA LYS A 62 3.10 2.89 1.27
C LYS A 62 4.16 2.40 2.24
N GLU A 63 4.59 1.15 2.07
CA GLU A 63 5.65 0.58 2.90
C GLU A 63 7.01 1.17 2.52
N LYS A 64 7.24 1.43 1.22
CA LYS A 64 8.51 1.98 0.72
C LYS A 64 8.27 3.27 -0.04
N LYS A 65 9.05 4.29 0.30
CA LYS A 65 9.04 5.55 -0.46
C LYS A 65 9.67 5.31 -1.84
N LEU A 66 8.90 5.60 -2.88
CA LEU A 66 9.41 5.63 -4.25
C LEU A 66 10.15 6.95 -4.51
N PRO A 67 11.19 6.93 -5.35
CA PRO A 67 11.86 8.16 -5.76
C PRO A 67 10.89 9.12 -6.47
N THR A 68 10.97 10.40 -6.11
CA THR A 68 10.16 11.46 -6.71
C THR A 68 11.04 12.59 -7.25
N GLN A 69 10.45 13.54 -7.97
CA GLN A 69 11.17 14.71 -8.48
C GLN A 69 11.83 15.56 -7.39
N SER A 70 11.39 15.48 -6.12
CA SER A 70 12.02 16.20 -5.01
C SER A 70 13.29 15.53 -4.48
N TRP A 71 13.56 14.26 -4.83
CA TRP A 71 14.74 13.55 -4.35
C TRP A 71 16.03 14.08 -4.97
N ARG A 72 17.14 14.04 -4.22
CA ARG A 72 18.47 14.32 -4.78
C ARG A 72 18.91 13.15 -5.67
N LYS A 73 19.68 13.44 -6.72
CA LYS A 73 20.20 12.43 -7.68
C LYS A 73 20.80 11.21 -6.97
N LYS A 74 21.67 11.45 -5.97
CA LYS A 74 22.31 10.40 -5.17
C LYS A 74 21.34 9.41 -4.52
N TYR A 75 20.21 9.90 -3.99
CA TYR A 75 19.22 9.03 -3.32
C TYR A 75 18.43 8.20 -4.33
N ILE A 76 18.25 8.70 -5.55
CA ILE A 76 17.64 7.93 -6.65
C ILE A 76 18.60 6.80 -7.06
N GLN A 77 19.90 7.09 -7.16
CA GLN A 77 20.94 6.09 -7.46
C GLN A 77 21.03 5.04 -6.35
N GLU A 78 21.04 5.44 -5.07
CA GLU A 78 21.00 4.51 -3.94
C GLU A 78 19.74 3.63 -3.96
N TRP A 79 18.59 4.20 -4.29
CA TRP A 79 17.36 3.41 -4.41
C TRP A 79 17.47 2.36 -5.52
N LEU A 80 17.95 2.74 -6.71
CA LEU A 80 18.18 1.80 -7.81
C LEU A 80 19.18 0.71 -7.42
N LYS A 81 20.26 1.08 -6.70
CA LYS A 81 21.25 0.15 -6.14
C LYS A 81 20.61 -0.88 -5.23
N ASN A 82 19.83 -0.43 -4.26
CA ASN A 82 19.17 -1.27 -3.27
C ASN A 82 18.13 -2.21 -3.91
N LYS A 83 17.67 -1.89 -5.12
CA LYS A 83 16.75 -2.73 -5.90
C LYS A 83 17.46 -3.60 -6.96
N ASN A 84 18.79 -3.60 -6.99
CA ASN A 84 19.61 -4.30 -7.99
C ASN A 84 19.22 -3.94 -9.44
N ILE A 85 18.82 -2.69 -9.68
CA ILE A 85 18.52 -2.19 -11.03
C ILE A 85 19.80 -1.53 -11.52
N PRO A 86 20.42 -1.91 -12.65
CA PRO A 86 21.60 -1.24 -13.18
C PRO A 86 21.26 0.15 -13.73
N TRP A 87 22.18 1.12 -13.63
CA TRP A 87 22.08 2.45 -14.25
C TRP A 87 23.46 2.95 -14.70
N GLY A 88 23.48 3.81 -15.72
CA GLY A 88 24.70 4.51 -16.16
C GLY A 88 25.10 5.61 -15.16
N SER A 89 26.38 5.72 -14.81
CA SER A 89 26.88 6.72 -13.86
C SER A 89 26.74 8.16 -14.36
N ASP A 90 26.72 8.33 -15.68
CA ASP A 90 26.58 9.57 -16.44
C ASP A 90 25.13 10.08 -16.55
N LEU A 91 24.13 9.22 -16.35
CA LEU A 91 22.72 9.56 -16.50
C LEU A 91 22.29 10.76 -15.64
N LEU A 92 21.50 11.65 -16.22
CA LEU A 92 20.88 12.79 -15.57
C LEU A 92 19.79 12.35 -14.58
N LYS A 93 19.43 13.23 -13.66
CA LYS A 93 18.37 12.97 -12.68
C LYS A 93 17.03 12.60 -13.34
N LEU A 94 16.71 13.26 -14.47
CA LEU A 94 15.46 13.01 -15.19
C LEU A 94 15.43 11.59 -15.78
N GLU A 95 16.55 11.15 -16.35
CA GLU A 95 16.71 9.80 -16.95
C GLU A 95 16.62 8.72 -15.88
N LEU A 96 17.25 8.93 -14.71
CA LEU A 96 17.10 8.04 -13.57
C LEU A 96 15.64 7.94 -13.09
N LEU A 97 14.89 9.05 -13.08
CA LEU A 97 13.46 9.03 -12.74
C LEU A 97 12.62 8.32 -13.81
N GLN A 98 12.98 8.40 -15.09
CA GLN A 98 12.35 7.62 -16.15
C GLN A 98 12.61 6.12 -15.96
N MET A 99 13.83 5.72 -15.58
CA MET A 99 14.09 4.32 -15.23
C MET A 99 13.28 3.87 -14.02
N VAL A 100 13.14 4.72 -12.99
CA VAL A 100 12.27 4.43 -11.86
C VAL A 100 10.82 4.28 -12.31
N SER A 101 10.33 5.08 -13.26
CA SER A 101 8.93 5.03 -13.69
C SER A 101 8.56 3.73 -14.41
N THR A 102 9.51 3.10 -15.12
CA THR A 102 9.29 1.81 -15.80
C THR A 102 9.25 0.64 -14.82
N VAL A 103 9.94 0.73 -13.68
CA VAL A 103 10.05 -0.35 -12.69
C VAL A 103 9.25 -0.13 -11.41
N LYS A 104 8.73 1.08 -11.15
CA LYS A 104 8.09 1.44 -9.89
C LYS A 104 6.94 0.52 -9.50
N HIS A 105 6.18 0.00 -10.47
CA HIS A 105 5.06 -0.91 -10.23
C HIS A 105 5.50 -2.19 -9.48
N LYS A 106 6.76 -2.61 -9.65
CA LYS A 106 7.35 -3.75 -8.94
C LYS A 106 7.70 -3.46 -7.48
N PHE A 107 7.62 -2.20 -7.05
CA PHE A 107 8.04 -1.73 -5.72
C PHE A 107 6.99 -0.83 -5.06
N ASP A 108 5.86 -0.59 -5.73
CA ASP A 108 4.77 0.25 -5.26
C ASP A 108 3.81 -0.61 -4.43
N TRP A 109 4.29 -1.05 -3.26
CA TRP A 109 3.54 -1.93 -2.37
C TRP A 109 3.00 -1.13 -1.19
N TYR A 110 1.76 -1.40 -0.84
CA TYR A 110 1.15 -0.95 0.39
C TYR A 110 1.45 -1.94 1.50
N ARG A 111 1.45 -1.47 2.75
CA ARG A 111 1.61 -2.33 3.93
C ARG A 111 0.61 -3.49 3.97
N ILE A 112 -0.61 -3.22 3.55
CA ILE A 112 -1.67 -4.23 3.49
C ILE A 112 -1.38 -5.33 2.47
N ASP A 113 -0.59 -5.06 1.43
CA ASP A 113 -0.18 -6.08 0.45
C ASP A 113 0.77 -7.11 1.11
N GLU A 114 1.66 -6.65 1.99
CA GLU A 114 2.53 -7.52 2.78
C GLU A 114 1.71 -8.37 3.76
N ILE A 115 0.76 -7.75 4.48
CA ILE A 115 -0.13 -8.46 5.41
C ILE A 115 -0.98 -9.52 4.68
N ALA A 116 -1.50 -9.20 3.49
CA ALA A 116 -2.26 -10.15 2.68
C ALA A 116 -1.38 -11.30 2.17
N SER A 117 -0.19 -10.97 1.64
CA SER A 117 0.76 -11.96 1.13
C SER A 117 1.26 -12.92 2.22
N GLU A 118 1.56 -12.42 3.42
CA GLU A 118 1.93 -13.24 4.58
C GLU A 118 0.81 -14.21 5.00
N ALA A 119 -0.46 -13.82 4.76
CA ALA A 119 -1.63 -14.63 5.05
C ALA A 119 -2.04 -15.57 3.89
N GLY A 120 -1.33 -15.54 2.76
CA GLY A 120 -1.62 -16.39 1.60
C GLY A 120 -2.77 -15.87 0.72
N HIS A 121 -2.92 -14.54 0.61
CA HIS A 121 -3.85 -13.86 -0.28
C HIS A 121 -3.11 -13.00 -1.31
#